data_AF-A0A2V8C3R6-F1
#
_entry.id   AF-A0A2V8C3R6-F1
#
_cell.length_a   1.000
_cell.length_b   1.000
_cell.length_c   1.000
_cell.angle_alpha   90.00
_cell.angle_beta   90.00
_cell.angle_gamma   90.00
#
_symmetry.space_group_name_H-M   'P 1'
#
loop_
_entity.id
_entity.type
_entity.pdbx_description
1 polymer ?
#
loop_
_entity_poly.entity_id
_entity_poly.type
_entity_poly.pdbx_seq_one_letter_code
_entity_poly.pdbx_strand_id
1 'polypeptide(L)'
;MKAGDLTIGDIAGNKNLDSYAGNITIAVGNPDDYASVDATLKAGDIRASAFGGSKSGLMPHFTWSGPGKHTLRADLGAGNLVLRR
;
A
#
# COMPACT_ATOMS: atom_id res chain seq x y z
N MET A 1 -3.63 -10.00 -10.27
CA MET A 1 -4.02 -11.39 -9.85
C MET A 1 -5.50 -11.44 -9.48
N LYS A 2 -6.24 -12.55 -9.70
CA LYS A 2 -7.73 -12.58 -9.61
C LYS A 2 -8.34 -12.76 -8.21
N ALA A 3 -7.62 -13.28 -7.23
CA ALA A 3 -7.91 -13.15 -5.81
C ALA A 3 -6.78 -13.85 -5.06
N GLY A 4 -6.17 -13.20 -4.06
CA GLY A 4 -5.13 -13.84 -3.27
C GLY A 4 -4.48 -12.89 -2.28
N ASP A 5 -4.10 -13.42 -1.12
CA ASP A 5 -3.36 -12.68 -0.10
C ASP A 5 -1.91 -12.53 -0.55
N LEU A 6 -1.52 -11.33 -0.98
CA LEU A 6 -0.14 -11.02 -1.35
C LEU A 6 0.56 -10.36 -0.16
N THR A 7 1.55 -11.05 0.38
CA THR A 7 2.45 -10.49 1.39
C THR A 7 3.77 -10.12 0.72
N ILE A 8 4.06 -8.82 0.64
CA ILE A 8 5.38 -8.36 0.20
C ILE A 8 6.18 -8.03 1.47
N GLY A 9 7.27 -8.77 1.69
CA GLY A 9 8.20 -8.53 2.79
C GLY A 9 9.00 -7.24 2.63
N ASP A 10 9.90 -7.01 3.59
CA ASP A 10 10.88 -5.92 3.57
C ASP A 10 11.75 -6.03 2.32
N ILE A 11 11.45 -5.21 1.31
CA ILE A 11 12.27 -5.12 0.10
C ILE A 11 12.49 -3.64 -0.09
N ALA A 12 13.70 -3.18 0.18
CA ALA A 12 14.16 -1.86 -0.20
C ALA A 12 14.18 -1.78 -1.73
N GLY A 13 13.25 -1.02 -2.31
CA GLY A 13 13.07 -0.98 -3.75
C GLY A 13 11.69 -0.49 -4.17
N ASN A 14 11.53 -0.24 -5.48
CA ASN A 14 10.25 0.16 -6.05
C ASN A 14 9.30 -1.04 -6.01
N LYS A 15 8.14 -0.88 -5.37
CA LYS A 15 7.10 -1.91 -5.30
C LYS A 15 5.93 -1.49 -6.18
N ASN A 16 5.62 -2.32 -7.17
CA ASN A 16 4.47 -2.14 -8.05
C ASN A 16 3.56 -3.36 -7.91
N LEU A 17 2.32 -3.14 -7.46
CA LEU A 17 1.45 -4.20 -7.00
C LEU A 17 0.05 -4.02 -7.59
N ASP A 18 -0.40 -5.02 -8.35
CA ASP A 18 -1.71 -5.04 -9.01
C ASP A 18 -2.49 -6.30 -8.59
N SER A 19 -3.56 -6.10 -7.84
CA SER A 19 -4.44 -7.19 -7.39
C SER A 19 -5.90 -6.84 -7.57
N TYR A 20 -6.69 -7.76 -8.12
CA TYR A 20 -8.10 -7.52 -8.42
C TYR A 20 -8.98 -7.65 -7.18
N ALA A 21 -8.65 -8.57 -6.26
CA ALA A 21 -9.31 -8.69 -4.97
C ALA A 21 -8.41 -9.39 -3.93
N GLY A 22 -8.48 -9.00 -2.65
CA GLY A 22 -7.76 -9.69 -1.56
C GLY A 22 -7.19 -8.77 -0.49
N ASN A 23 -6.59 -9.35 0.55
CA ASN A 23 -5.89 -8.60 1.59
C ASN A 23 -4.40 -8.55 1.26
N ILE A 24 -3.87 -7.33 1.17
CA ILE A 24 -2.46 -7.10 0.89
C ILE A 24 -1.84 -6.48 2.11
N THR A 25 -0.75 -7.09 2.56
CA THR A 25 0.05 -6.59 3.66
C THR A 25 1.45 -6.30 3.15
N ILE A 26 1.89 -5.07 3.32
CA ILE A 26 3.24 -4.64 2.98
C ILE A 26 3.95 -4.25 4.28
N ALA A 27 5.03 -4.97 4.58
CA ALA A 27 6.00 -4.54 5.59
C ALA A 27 6.89 -3.48 4.95
N VAL A 28 6.75 -2.25 5.42
CA VAL A 28 7.44 -1.07 4.88
C VAL A 28 8.82 -0.89 5.53
N GLY A 29 9.04 -1.48 6.71
CA GLY A 29 10.29 -1.32 7.45
C GLY A 29 10.46 0.12 7.92
N ASN A 30 11.31 0.90 7.23
CA ASN A 30 11.50 2.31 7.52
C ASN A 30 10.68 3.21 6.56
N PRO A 31 9.62 3.90 7.03
CA PRO A 31 8.85 4.81 6.17
C PRO A 31 9.70 5.96 5.59
N ASP A 32 10.78 6.38 6.29
CA ASP A 32 11.69 7.43 5.82
C ASP A 32 12.52 7.03 4.59
N ASP A 33 12.57 5.74 4.25
CA ASP A 33 13.26 5.27 3.04
C ASP A 33 12.45 5.51 1.76
N TYR A 34 11.16 5.86 1.91
CA TYR A 34 10.25 6.14 0.80
C TYR A 34 10.17 7.64 0.48
N ALA A 35 10.30 7.96 -0.80
CA ALA A 35 10.09 9.29 -1.37
C ALA A 35 8.59 9.60 -1.51
N SER A 36 7.82 8.60 -1.94
CA SER A 36 6.40 8.75 -2.25
C SER A 36 5.67 7.42 -2.13
N VAL A 37 4.46 7.48 -1.57
CA VAL A 37 3.54 6.35 -1.47
C VAL A 37 2.22 6.73 -2.10
N ASP A 38 1.74 5.89 -3.00
CA ASP A 38 0.47 6.02 -3.68
C ASP A 38 -0.28 4.69 -3.59
N ALA A 39 -1.46 4.72 -2.99
CA ALA A 39 -2.28 3.54 -2.79
C ALA A 39 -3.73 3.85 -3.17
N THR A 40 -4.25 3.08 -4.12
CA THR A 40 -5.62 3.21 -4.62
C THR A 40 -6.31 1.87 -4.53
N LEU A 41 -7.50 1.84 -3.93
CA LEU A 41 -8.41 0.69 -3.99
C LEU A 41 -9.64 1.09 -4.80
N LYS A 42 -10.37 0.16 -5.43
CA LYS A 42 -11.72 0.43 -5.96
C LYS A 42 -12.80 0.31 -4.89
N ALA A 43 -12.66 -0.63 -3.94
CA ALA A 43 -13.58 -0.78 -2.82
C ALA A 43 -12.90 -1.44 -1.61
N GLY A 44 -12.96 -0.82 -0.43
CA GLY A 44 -12.48 -1.40 0.82
C GLY A 44 -11.67 -0.42 1.67
N ASP A 45 -10.60 -0.90 2.33
CA ASP A 45 -9.87 -0.14 3.34
C ASP A 45 -8.37 -0.08 3.07
N ILE A 46 -7.80 1.13 3.16
CA ILE A 46 -6.36 1.40 3.22
C ILE A 46 -5.99 1.76 4.66
N ARG A 47 -5.13 0.95 5.29
CA ARG A 47 -4.54 1.22 6.59
C ARG A 47 -3.05 1.48 6.42
N ALA A 48 -2.66 2.74 6.28
CA ALA A 48 -1.29 3.17 6.11
C ALA A 48 -0.67 3.63 7.45
N SER A 49 -0.73 2.76 8.47
CA SER A 49 -0.25 3.07 9.83
C SER A 49 1.25 3.45 9.87
N ALA A 50 2.07 2.85 9.00
CA ALA A 50 3.48 3.21 8.85
C ALA A 50 3.70 4.68 8.44
N PHE A 51 2.71 5.27 7.77
CA PHE A 51 2.72 6.65 7.26
C PHE A 51 1.72 7.55 8.00
N GLY A 52 1.12 7.06 9.10
CA GLY A 52 0.21 7.84 9.94
C GLY A 52 -1.18 8.12 9.35
N GLY A 53 -1.67 7.31 8.40
CA GLY A 53 -2.97 7.56 7.77
C GLY A 53 -3.81 6.33 7.45
N SER A 54 -5.10 6.53 7.23
CA SER A 54 -6.03 5.48 6.78
C SER A 54 -7.18 6.06 5.96
N LYS A 55 -7.68 5.29 5.00
CA LYS A 55 -8.82 5.62 4.13
C LYS A 55 -9.73 4.41 4.00
N SER A 56 -11.03 4.63 3.87
CA SER A 56 -12.05 3.58 3.76
C SER A 56 -13.15 4.03 2.82
N GLY A 57 -13.76 3.10 2.10
CA GLY A 57 -14.96 3.33 1.29
C GLY A 57 -14.85 2.87 -0.15
N LEU A 58 -15.52 3.60 -1.04
CA LEU A 58 -15.45 3.41 -2.48
C LEU A 58 -14.33 4.28 -3.04
N MET A 59 -13.46 3.68 -3.84
CA MET A 59 -12.30 4.35 -4.43
C MET A 59 -11.40 5.09 -3.42
N PRO A 60 -11.04 4.52 -2.25
CA PRO A 60 -10.19 5.24 -1.32
C PRO A 60 -8.80 5.39 -1.93
N HIS A 61 -8.27 6.62 -1.85
CA HIS A 61 -6.95 6.99 -2.34
C HIS A 61 -6.14 7.56 -1.18
N PHE A 62 -4.94 7.02 -0.96
CA PHE A 62 -3.99 7.47 0.02
C PHE A 62 -2.68 7.86 -0.66
N THR A 63 -2.20 9.06 -0.35
CA THR A 63 -0.93 9.59 -0.82
C THR A 63 -0.07 10.07 0.34
N TRP A 64 1.22 9.83 0.25
CA TRP A 64 2.21 10.30 1.22
C TRP A 64 3.53 10.62 0.52
N SER A 65 4.33 11.51 1.12
CA SER A 65 5.63 11.93 0.59
C SER A 65 6.64 12.10 1.72
N GLY A 66 7.91 11.78 1.44
CA GLY A 66 8.98 11.73 2.42
C GLY A 66 10.37 11.98 1.81
N PRO A 67 11.42 11.96 2.65
CA PRO A 67 12.80 12.27 2.24
C PRO A 67 13.52 11.10 1.56
N GLY A 68 12.87 9.94 1.44
CA GLY A 68 13.48 8.71 0.94
C GLY A 68 13.74 8.71 -0.57
N LYS A 69 14.17 7.55 -1.08
CA LYS A 69 14.49 7.33 -2.51
C LYS A 69 13.58 6.31 -3.19
N HIS A 70 12.78 5.58 -2.43
CA HIS A 70 11.94 4.50 -2.92
C HIS A 70 10.49 4.94 -3.11
N THR A 71 9.80 4.35 -4.10
CA THR A 71 8.38 4.62 -4.31
C THR A 71 7.55 3.36 -4.09
N LEU A 72 6.39 3.54 -3.45
CA LEU A 72 5.42 2.46 -3.22
C LEU A 72 4.16 2.79 -4.00
N ARG A 73 3.80 1.95 -4.97
CA ARG A 73 2.53 2.04 -5.68
C ARG A 73 1.72 0.76 -5.52
N ALA A 74 0.51 0.90 -4.98
CA ALA A 74 -0.43 -0.21 -4.81
C ALA A 74 -1.76 0.12 -5.46
N ASP A 75 -2.16 -0.67 -6.46
CA ASP A 75 -3.50 -0.62 -7.05
C ASP A 75 -4.24 -1.92 -6.73
N LEU A 76 -5.38 -1.77 -6.08
CA LEU A 76 -6.22 -2.88 -5.66
C LEU A 76 -7.64 -2.68 -6.18
N GLY A 77 -8.28 -3.75 -6.64
CA GLY A 77 -9.71 -3.74 -6.92
C GLY A 77 -10.51 -3.69 -5.63
N ALA A 78 -10.81 -4.84 -5.03
CA ALA A 78 -11.61 -4.91 -3.80
C ALA A 78 -10.90 -5.63 -2.65
N GLY A 79 -10.78 -5.01 -1.47
CA GLY A 79 -10.19 -5.67 -0.30
C GLY A 79 -9.54 -4.71 0.71
N ASN A 80 -8.52 -5.19 1.39
CA ASN A 80 -7.82 -4.43 2.43
C ASN A 80 -6.35 -4.28 2.08
N LEU A 81 -5.83 -3.06 2.13
CA LEU A 81 -4.39 -2.79 2.05
C LEU A 81 -3.88 -2.35 3.42
N VAL A 82 -2.86 -3.02 3.94
CA VAL A 82 -2.21 -2.68 5.20
C VAL A 82 -0.74 -2.36 4.94
N LEU A 83 -0.35 -1.12 5.21
CA LEU A 83 1.04 -0.66 5.26
C LEU A 83 1.41 -0.49 6.74
N ARG A 84 2.28 -1.38 7.21
CA ARG A 84 2.76 -1.36 8.59
C ARG A 84 4.29 -1.34 8.63
N ARG A 85 4.80 -0.89 9.77
CA ARG A 85 6.22 -1.02 10.09
C ARG A 85 6.58 -2.49 10.22
#